data_AF-A0A4V3CA04-F1
#
_entry.id   AF-A0A4V3CA04-F1
#
_cell.length_a   1.000
_cell.length_b   1.000
_cell.length_c   1.000
_cell.angle_alpha   90.00
_cell.angle_beta   90.00
_cell.angle_gamma   90.00
#
_symmetry.space_group_name_H-M   'P 1'
#
loop_
_entity.id
_entity.type
_entity.pdbx_description
1 polymer ?
#
loop_
_entity_poly.entity_id
_entity_poly.type
_entity_poly.pdbx_seq_one_letter_code
_entity_poly.pdbx_strand_id
1 'polypeptide(L)'
;MKNRTRSRRHWPVCRATGKRRLDELKDVKAELHAARSSRGTAALSDADPTWTVVSGYDCDACGGYHLTSRPKPTWTTVRRPTPLTVAPLMGSGIA
;
A
#
# COMPACT_ATOMS: atom_id res chain seq x y z
N MET A 1 -33.18 -8.97 8.30
CA MET A 1 -31.74 -8.69 8.03
C MET A 1 -31.63 -7.31 7.37
N LYS A 2 -31.15 -6.28 8.07
CA LYS A 2 -31.04 -4.92 7.51
C LYS A 2 -29.79 -4.85 6.63
N ASN A 3 -29.96 -5.16 5.35
CA ASN A 3 -28.92 -4.99 4.35
C ASN A 3 -28.72 -3.49 4.11
N ARG A 4 -27.89 -2.85 4.95
CA ARG A 4 -27.46 -1.47 4.72
C ARG A 4 -26.47 -1.52 3.57
N THR A 5 -26.99 -1.37 2.36
CA THR A 5 -26.22 -0.84 1.24
C THR A 5 -25.76 0.55 1.67
N ARG A 6 -24.66 0.66 2.43
CA ARG A 6 -24.05 1.95 2.76
C ARG A 6 -23.65 2.53 1.41
N SER A 7 -24.44 3.49 0.94
CA SER A 7 -24.16 4.29 -0.24
C SER A 7 -22.70 4.74 -0.18
N ARG A 8 -21.86 4.28 -1.11
CA ARG A 8 -20.44 4.68 -1.27
C ARG A 8 -20.25 6.21 -1.39
N ARG A 9 -21.34 6.99 -1.47
CA ARG A 9 -21.33 8.41 -1.86
C ARG A 9 -21.03 9.39 -0.71
N HIS A 10 -21.17 9.02 0.56
CA HIS A 10 -21.06 9.97 1.68
C HIS A 10 -20.20 9.48 2.84
N TRP A 11 -19.04 8.91 2.55
CA TRP A 11 -18.04 8.72 3.59
C TRP A 11 -17.69 10.08 4.22
N PRO A 12 -17.78 10.23 5.55
CA PRO A 12 -17.45 11.50 6.20
C PRO A 12 -15.99 11.86 5.91
N VAL A 13 -15.71 13.15 5.76
CA VAL A 13 -14.33 13.62 5.58
C VAL A 13 -13.71 13.85 6.95
N CYS A 14 -12.52 13.31 7.18
CA CYS A 14 -11.77 13.60 8.39
C CYS A 14 -11.31 15.06 8.39
N ARG A 15 -11.74 15.83 9.40
CA ARG A 15 -11.38 17.25 9.54
C ARG A 15 -9.87 17.48 9.69
N ALA A 16 -9.13 16.52 10.26
CA ALA A 16 -7.69 16.66 10.48
C ALA A 16 -6.86 16.44 9.20
N THR A 17 -7.31 15.59 8.28
CA THR A 17 -6.52 15.20 7.09
C THR A 17 -7.15 15.64 5.78
N GLY A 18 -8.42 16.06 5.79
CA GLY A 18 -9.22 16.34 4.59
C GLY A 18 -9.54 15.08 3.76
N LYS A 19 -9.19 13.88 4.25
CA LYS A 19 -9.38 12.62 3.53
C LYS A 19 -10.70 11.94 3.91
N ARG A 20 -11.21 11.09 3.02
CA ARG A 20 -12.38 10.24 3.32
C ARG A 20 -12.05 9.31 4.48
N ARG A 21 -12.92 9.31 5.48
CA ARG A 21 -12.92 8.40 6.63
C ARG A 21 -13.71 7.15 6.27
N LEU A 22 -13.00 6.03 6.25
CA LEU A 22 -13.57 4.70 6.17
C LEU A 22 -13.74 4.18 7.61
N ASP A 23 -14.90 3.59 7.91
CA ASP A 23 -15.19 3.14 9.27
C ASP A 23 -14.53 1.79 9.58
N GLU A 24 -14.45 0.89 8.60
CA GLU A 24 -14.00 -0.49 8.81
C GLU A 24 -12.89 -0.89 7.83
N LEU A 25 -12.00 -1.79 8.28
CA LEU A 25 -10.92 -2.37 7.45
C LEU A 25 -11.43 -3.03 6.16
N LYS A 26 -12.65 -3.59 6.18
CA LYS A 26 -13.26 -4.20 5.00
C LYS A 26 -13.51 -3.16 3.89
N ASP A 27 -13.87 -1.94 4.27
CA ASP A 27 -14.13 -0.85 3.33
C ASP A 27 -12.81 -0.35 2.74
N VAL A 28 -11.75 -0.30 3.56
CA VAL A 28 -10.37 -0.04 3.09
C VAL A 28 -9.97 -1.05 2.02
N LYS A 29 -10.17 -2.35 2.29
CA LYS A 29 -9.84 -3.41 1.33
C LYS A 29 -10.67 -3.28 0.04
N ALA A 30 -11.96 -2.97 0.14
CA ALA A 30 -12.83 -2.81 -1.02
C ALA A 30 -12.39 -1.64 -1.90
N GLU A 31 -12.05 -0.49 -1.31
CA GLU A 31 -11.57 0.68 -2.03
C GLU A 31 -10.19 0.43 -2.66
N LEU A 32 -9.28 -0.24 -1.96
CA LEU A 32 -7.98 -0.64 -2.53
C LEU A 32 -8.13 -1.62 -3.70
N HIS A 33 -9.09 -2.54 -3.62
CA HIS A 33 -9.40 -3.44 -4.72
C HIS A 33 -9.96 -2.67 -5.92
N ALA A 34 -10.90 -1.76 -5.70
CA ALA A 34 -11.43 -0.90 -6.76
C ALA A 34 -10.34 -0.04 -7.42
N ALA A 35 -9.39 0.51 -6.65
CA ALA A 35 -8.23 1.21 -7.18
C ALA A 35 -7.30 0.31 -8.01
N ARG A 36 -7.11 -0.95 -7.60
CA ARG A 36 -6.35 -1.92 -8.39
C ARG A 36 -7.06 -2.26 -9.70
N SER A 37 -8.37 -2.48 -9.67
CA SER A 37 -9.16 -2.73 -10.88
C SER A 37 -9.14 -1.54 -11.83
N SER A 38 -9.33 -0.31 -11.31
CA SER A 38 -9.25 0.92 -12.13
C SER A 38 -7.90 1.07 -12.81
N ARG A 39 -6.78 0.76 -12.12
CA ARG A 39 -5.45 0.73 -12.73
C ARG A 39 -5.31 -0.33 -13.82
N GLY A 40 -5.85 -1.52 -13.59
CA GLY A 40 -5.86 -2.58 -14.59
C GLY A 40 -6.61 -2.15 -15.85
N THR A 41 -7.79 -1.56 -15.70
CA THR A 41 -8.57 -1.03 -16.83
C THR A 41 -7.84 0.12 -17.54
N ALA A 42 -7.24 1.05 -16.79
CA ALA A 42 -6.50 2.17 -17.37
C ALA A 42 -5.27 1.69 -18.17
N ALA A 43 -4.53 0.71 -17.63
CA ALA A 43 -3.41 0.09 -18.32
C ALA A 43 -3.82 -0.66 -19.61
N LEU A 44 -5.01 -1.25 -19.63
CA LEU A 44 -5.56 -1.90 -20.84
C LEU A 44 -6.00 -0.90 -21.91
N SER A 45 -6.26 0.35 -21.52
CA SER A 45 -6.77 1.40 -22.41
C SER A 45 -5.74 2.49 -22.73
N ASP A 46 -4.45 2.27 -22.41
CA ASP A 46 -3.37 3.29 -22.50
C ASP A 46 -3.76 4.65 -21.88
N ALA A 47 -4.54 4.59 -20.80
CA ALA A 47 -5.02 5.76 -20.08
C ALA A 47 -4.35 5.89 -18.72
N ASP A 48 -4.22 7.11 -18.22
CA ASP A 48 -3.75 7.33 -16.86
C ASP A 48 -4.83 6.94 -15.84
N PRO A 49 -4.47 6.18 -14.79
CA PRO A 49 -5.41 5.83 -13.75
C PRO A 49 -5.81 7.06 -12.95
N THR A 50 -7.11 7.37 -12.92
CA THR A 50 -7.67 8.47 -12.12
C THR A 50 -7.56 8.25 -10.60
N TRP A 51 -7.26 7.03 -10.17
CA TRP A 51 -7.07 6.66 -8.76
C TRP A 51 -5.65 6.18 -8.45
N THR A 52 -4.94 6.98 -7.66
CA THR A 52 -3.53 6.77 -7.26
C THR A 52 -3.35 6.20 -5.85
N VAL A 53 -4.44 5.78 -5.20
CA VAL A 53 -4.39 5.23 -3.85
C VAL A 53 -3.77 3.83 -3.85
N VAL A 54 -2.81 3.58 -2.96
CA VAL A 54 -2.06 2.31 -2.88
C VAL A 54 -2.08 1.66 -1.50
N SER A 55 -2.49 2.37 -0.45
CA SER A 55 -2.50 1.83 0.92
C SER A 55 -3.55 2.51 1.80
N GLY A 56 -3.90 1.85 2.91
CA GLY A 56 -4.74 2.40 3.96
C GLY A 56 -4.04 2.41 5.31
N TYR A 57 -4.29 3.41 6.14
CA TYR A 57 -3.74 3.58 7.49
C TYR A 57 -4.82 4.00 8.48
N ASP A 58 -4.65 3.66 9.75
CA ASP A 58 -5.50 4.15 10.83
C ASP A 58 -5.12 5.59 11.19
N CYS A 59 -6.12 6.41 11.47
CA CYS A 59 -5.93 7.81 11.81
C CYS A 59 -6.32 8.06 13.27
N ASP A 60 -5.32 8.41 14.09
CA ASP A 60 -5.49 8.71 15.51
C ASP A 60 -6.48 9.86 15.76
N ALA A 61 -6.53 10.85 14.87
CA ALA A 61 -7.37 12.03 15.04
C ALA A 61 -8.88 11.76 14.85
N CYS A 62 -9.26 10.77 14.04
CA CYS A 62 -10.67 10.43 13.81
C CYS A 62 -11.05 9.02 14.25
N GLY A 63 -10.08 8.21 14.70
CA GLY A 63 -10.28 6.80 15.02
C GLY A 63 -10.82 5.97 13.85
N GLY A 64 -10.57 6.42 12.61
CA GLY A 64 -11.02 5.76 11.39
C GLY A 64 -9.88 5.44 10.46
N TYR A 65 -10.19 4.79 9.34
CA TYR A 65 -9.18 4.41 8.34
C TYR A 65 -9.18 5.38 7.17
N HIS A 66 -7.99 5.78 6.72
CA HIS A 66 -7.79 6.64 5.57
C HIS A 66 -6.99 5.95 4.49
N LEU A 67 -7.24 6.38 3.26
CA LEU A 67 -6.51 5.97 2.07
C LEU A 67 -5.33 6.92 1.81
N THR A 68 -4.23 6.37 1.30
CA THR A 68 -3.02 7.10 0.94
C THR A 68 -2.44 6.59 -0.38
N SER A 69 -1.92 7.52 -1.18
CA SER A 69 -1.14 7.23 -2.38
C SER A 69 0.32 6.89 -2.08
N ARG A 70 0.77 7.12 -0.84
CA ARG A 70 2.09 6.68 -0.39
C ARG A 70 2.04 5.20 -0.02
N PRO A 71 2.97 4.37 -0.50
CA PRO A 71 3.09 3.01 0.00
C PRO A 71 3.32 3.06 1.51
N LYS A 72 2.73 2.12 2.26
CA LYS A 72 3.14 1.91 3.65
C LYS A 72 4.67 1.73 3.65
N PRO A 73 5.41 2.38 4.56
CA PRO A 73 6.83 2.10 4.69
C PRO A 73 6.98 0.63 5.01
N THR A 74 7.40 -0.16 4.03
CA THR A 74 7.91 -1.49 4.27
C THR A 74 9.18 -1.26 5.04
N TRP A 75 9.18 -1.56 6.33
CA TRP A 75 10.42 -1.73 7.06
C TRP A 75 11.10 -2.95 6.44
N THR A 76 11.80 -2.72 5.34
CA THR A 76 12.67 -3.70 4.75
C THR A 76 13.79 -3.82 5.74
N THR A 77 13.71 -4.82 6.63
CA THR A 77 14.85 -5.28 7.39
C THR A 77 15.91 -5.62 6.36
N VAL A 78 16.84 -4.68 6.14
CA VAL A 78 18.04 -4.94 5.35
C VAL A 78 18.72 -6.06 6.10
N ARG A 79 18.56 -7.30 5.62
CA ARG A 79 19.38 -8.41 6.06
C ARG A 79 20.81 -7.98 5.77
N ARG A 80 21.54 -7.69 6.85
CA ARG A 80 22.96 -7.34 6.83
C ARG A 80 23.66 -8.32 5.88
N PRO A 81 24.35 -7.86 4.82
CA PRO A 81 25.06 -8.77 3.94
C PRO A 81 26.10 -9.51 4.79
N THR A 82 26.00 -10.84 4.82
CA THR A 82 27.03 -11.69 5.42
C THR A 82 28.33 -11.39 4.66
N PRO A 83 29.42 -10.97 5.33
CA PRO A 83 30.68 -10.80 4.63
C PRO A 83 31.09 -12.17 4.08
N LEU A 84 31.13 -12.29 2.75
CA LEU A 84 31.76 -13.42 2.08
C LEU A 84 33.26 -13.28 2.34
N THR A 85 33.75 -14.05 3.32
CA THR A 85 35.19 -14.23 3.53
C THR A 85 35.78 -14.82 2.26
N VAL A 86 36.47 -13.99 1.47
CA VAL A 86 37.25 -14.44 0.32
C VAL A 86 38.46 -15.19 0.88
N ALA A 87 38.48 -16.51 0.71
CA ALA A 87 39.67 -17.31 1.00
C ALA A 87 40.76 -16.99 -0.05
N PRO A 88 42.02 -16.72 0.36
CA PRO A 88 43.09 -16.54 -0.60
C PRO A 88 43.47 -17.88 -1.25
N LEU A 89 43.46 -17.90 -2.58
CA LEU A 89 44.07 -18.94 -3.41
C LEU A 89 45.59 -18.89 -3.19
N MET A 90 46.12 -19.77 -2.35
CA MET A 90 47.56 -20.03 -2.28
C MET A 90 47.96 -20.78 -3.55
N GLY A 91 48.70 -20.09 -4.42
CA GLY A 91 49.33 -20.67 -5.60
C GLY A 91 50.49 -21.58 -5.17
N SER A 92 50.40 -22.86 -5.52
CA SER A 92 51.54 -23.77 -5.49
C SER A 92 52.27 -23.67 -6.82
N GLY A 93 53.40 -22.95 -6.82
CA GLY A 93 54.44 -23.10 -7.83
C GLY A 93 55.38 -24.23 -7.44
N ILE A 94 55.60 -25.17 -8.36
CA ILE A 94 56.81 -25.98 -8.51
C ILE A 94 56.98 -26.15 -10.03
N ALA A 95 57.97 -25.57 -10.69
CA ALA A 95 59.41 -25.89 -10.68
C ALA A 95 59.67 -27.31 -11.18
#